data_AF-A0A7X6Z3E9-F1
#
_entry.id   AF-A0A7X6Z3E9-F1
#
_cell.length_a   1.000
_cell.length_b   1.000
_cell.length_c   1.000
_cell.angle_alpha   90.00
_cell.angle_beta   90.00
_cell.angle_gamma   90.00
#
_symmetry.space_group_name_H-M   'P 1'
#
loop_
_entity.id
_entity.type
_entity.pdbx_description
1 polymer ?
#
loop_
_entity_poly.entity_id
_entity_poly.type
_entity_poly.pdbx_seq_one_letter_code
_entity_poly.pdbx_strand_id
1 'polypeptide(L)'
;MKKTNVILYGLIIVLGALQVYTITQNNNLESTLKQLEHRIGDYEDGLSRSISELDGKLAETTSLILSSSYEMGEFNPETLKVPVTFTVQPKTMTDETVVFLNFDDEKIPMERQNIGFVLTKDFAIDEALSPTIILEENGILQVQESGNFKLYQLKDRIFSSLSPQFEGETGYKAQEPYDFYLNGNIKIKYDYYRNENGFKDIKFIATLDHEVVKTYPMDFSHQGYVEINEKFKMKTGQNLIIKVVAQDEYNFTYEYVLIDYVAGEDEEPGVYYLNEKIITSKGEVIYDFNEFETKLQ
;
A
#
# COMPACT_ATOMS: atom_id res chain seq x y z
N MET A 1 3.30 -24.66 -74.95
CA MET A 1 2.67 -23.75 -73.96
C MET A 1 1.68 -24.44 -72.99
N LYS A 2 0.73 -25.29 -73.43
CA LYS A 2 -0.23 -25.94 -72.51
C LYS A 2 0.39 -26.83 -71.40
N LYS A 3 1.44 -27.61 -71.69
CA LYS A 3 2.09 -28.49 -70.69
C LYS A 3 2.83 -27.73 -69.58
N THR A 4 3.46 -26.60 -69.90
CA THR A 4 4.17 -25.76 -68.93
C THR A 4 3.22 -25.13 -67.91
N ASN A 5 2.04 -24.70 -68.35
CA ASN A 5 1.02 -24.13 -67.47
C ASN A 5 0.44 -25.20 -66.52
N VAL A 6 0.22 -26.43 -66.99
CA VAL A 6 -0.27 -27.54 -66.13
C VAL A 6 0.74 -27.89 -65.03
N ILE A 7 2.04 -27.91 -65.35
CA ILE A 7 3.10 -28.15 -64.36
C ILE A 7 3.17 -26.99 -63.36
N LEU A 8 3.06 -25.74 -63.82
CA LEU A 8 3.05 -24.55 -62.96
C LEU A 8 1.86 -24.56 -61.98
N TYR A 9 0.65 -24.85 -62.46
CA TYR A 9 -0.54 -24.95 -61.61
C TYR A 9 -0.43 -26.09 -60.58
N GLY A 10 0.13 -27.25 -60.99
CA GLY A 10 0.39 -28.34 -60.05
C GLY A 10 1.36 -27.95 -58.93
N LEU A 11 2.41 -27.20 -59.27
CA LEU A 11 3.42 -26.75 -58.31
C LEU A 11 2.85 -25.71 -57.32
N ILE A 12 1.98 -24.81 -57.79
CA ILE A 12 1.28 -23.84 -56.94
C ILE A 12 0.36 -24.54 -55.93
N ILE A 13 -0.38 -25.58 -56.36
CA ILE A 13 -1.27 -26.34 -55.46
C ILE A 13 -0.47 -27.07 -54.38
N VAL A 14 0.65 -27.70 -54.75
CA VAL A 14 1.53 -28.40 -53.80
C VAL A 14 2.15 -27.42 -52.80
N LEU A 15 2.63 -26.26 -53.26
CA LEU A 15 3.15 -25.21 -52.38
C LEU A 15 2.07 -24.68 -51.43
N GLY A 16 0.84 -24.47 -51.91
CA GLY A 16 -0.29 -24.07 -51.08
C GLY A 16 -0.62 -25.09 -49.99
N ALA A 17 -0.62 -26.39 -50.34
CA ALA A 17 -0.85 -27.46 -49.36
C ALA A 17 0.27 -27.55 -48.31
N LEU A 18 1.52 -27.37 -48.71
CA LEU A 18 2.67 -27.31 -47.80
C LEU A 18 2.59 -26.12 -46.84
N GLN A 19 2.16 -24.95 -47.31
CA GLN A 19 1.96 -23.79 -46.44
C GLN A 19 0.83 -24.02 -45.42
N VAL A 20 -0.31 -24.59 -45.84
CA VAL A 20 -1.41 -24.93 -44.92
C VAL A 20 -1.00 -25.97 -43.87
N TYR A 21 -0.24 -26.99 -44.27
CA TYR A 21 0.32 -27.98 -43.35
C TYR A 21 1.25 -27.33 -42.31
N THR A 22 2.13 -26.42 -42.76
CA THR A 22 3.07 -25.70 -41.89
C THR A 22 2.35 -24.80 -40.89
N ILE A 23 1.32 -24.06 -41.32
CA ILE A 23 0.48 -23.22 -40.45
C ILE A 23 -0.24 -24.09 -39.40
N THR A 24 -0.76 -25.25 -39.81
CA THR A 24 -1.48 -26.15 -38.89
C THR A 24 -0.55 -26.75 -37.84
N GLN A 25 0.68 -27.13 -38.21
CA GLN A 25 1.70 -27.56 -37.25
C GLN A 25 2.09 -26.43 -36.29
N ASN A 26 2.31 -25.21 -36.79
CA ASN A 26 2.68 -24.07 -35.95
C ASN A 26 1.59 -23.75 -34.92
N ASN A 27 0.31 -23.78 -35.31
CA ASN A 27 -0.80 -23.57 -34.39
C ASN A 27 -0.88 -24.66 -33.30
N ASN A 28 -0.56 -25.91 -33.65
CA ASN A 28 -0.50 -27.01 -32.69
C ASN A 28 0.70 -26.87 -31.74
N LEU A 29 1.85 -26.40 -32.23
CA LEU A 29 3.00 -26.09 -31.38
C LEU A 29 2.70 -24.92 -30.44
N GLU A 30 2.10 -23.84 -30.93
CA GLU A 30 1.76 -22.66 -30.13
C GLU A 30 0.78 -23.01 -29.01
N SER A 31 -0.25 -23.81 -29.31
CA SER A 31 -1.19 -24.29 -28.29
C SER A 31 -0.52 -25.21 -27.27
N THR A 32 0.41 -26.07 -27.69
CA THR A 32 1.18 -26.93 -26.78
C THR A 32 2.13 -26.11 -25.90
N LEU A 33 2.77 -25.06 -26.45
CA LEU A 33 3.63 -24.14 -25.70
C LEU A 33 2.83 -23.37 -24.65
N LYS A 34 1.67 -22.81 -25.00
CA LYS A 34 0.80 -22.12 -24.03
C LYS A 34 0.34 -23.06 -22.91
N GLN A 35 -0.01 -24.31 -23.23
CA GLN A 35 -0.35 -25.31 -22.22
C GLN A 35 0.83 -25.69 -21.33
N LEU A 36 2.04 -25.77 -21.87
CA LEU A 36 3.25 -26.02 -21.08
C LEU A 36 3.59 -24.84 -20.18
N GLU A 37 3.49 -23.60 -20.66
CA GLU A 37 3.68 -22.39 -19.85
C GLU A 37 2.71 -22.33 -18.68
N HIS A 38 1.42 -22.62 -18.91
CA HIS A 38 0.43 -22.64 -17.84
C HIS A 38 0.72 -23.74 -16.81
N ARG A 39 1.10 -24.94 -17.27
CA ARG A 39 1.46 -26.04 -16.36
C ARG A 39 2.73 -25.74 -15.57
N ILE A 40 3.73 -25.10 -16.17
CA ILE A 40 4.95 -24.66 -15.48
C ILE A 40 4.59 -23.64 -14.41
N GLY A 41 3.75 -22.64 -14.72
CA GLY A 41 3.25 -21.69 -13.73
C GLY A 41 2.54 -22.37 -12.56
N ASP A 42 1.64 -23.32 -12.84
CA ASP A 42 0.94 -24.08 -11.80
C ASP A 42 1.91 -24.92 -10.93
N TYR A 43 2.96 -25.49 -11.53
CA TYR A 43 4.00 -26.22 -10.79
C TYR A 43 4.88 -25.31 -9.95
N GLU A 44 5.27 -24.14 -10.47
CA GLU A 44 6.06 -23.16 -9.72
C GLU A 44 5.28 -22.62 -8.52
N ASP A 45 4.00 -22.29 -8.71
CA ASP A 45 3.10 -21.86 -7.63
C ASP A 45 2.92 -22.95 -6.58
N GLY A 46 2.70 -24.20 -7.00
CA GLY A 46 2.57 -25.35 -6.10
C GLY A 46 3.85 -25.64 -5.32
N LEU A 47 5.00 -25.54 -5.97
CA LEU A 47 6.32 -25.75 -5.35
C LEU A 47 6.65 -24.64 -4.35
N SER A 48 6.37 -23.38 -4.70
CA SER A 48 6.55 -22.23 -3.82
C SER A 48 5.71 -22.36 -2.53
N ARG A 49 4.42 -22.73 -2.66
CA ARG A 49 3.56 -23.00 -1.50
C ARG A 49 4.10 -24.14 -0.64
N SER A 50 4.53 -25.24 -1.27
CA SER A 50 5.05 -26.40 -0.54
C SER A 50 6.33 -26.09 0.21
N ILE A 51 7.25 -25.30 -0.38
CA ILE A 51 8.48 -24.85 0.27
C ILE A 51 8.14 -23.95 1.46
N SER A 52 7.25 -22.98 1.30
CA SER A 52 6.80 -22.10 2.38
C SER A 52 6.18 -22.88 3.55
N GLU A 53 5.35 -23.90 3.27
CA GLU A 53 4.79 -24.77 4.30
C GLU A 53 5.87 -25.61 5.03
N LEU A 54 6.89 -26.06 4.31
CA LEU A 54 8.00 -26.85 4.86
C LEU A 54 8.88 -25.98 5.75
N ASP A 55 9.24 -24.79 5.29
CA ASP A 55 10.00 -23.80 6.04
C ASP A 55 9.22 -23.37 7.30
N GLY A 56 7.90 -23.17 7.20
CA GLY A 56 7.03 -22.88 8.33
C GLY A 56 7.06 -23.98 9.40
N LYS A 57 6.95 -25.26 9.00
CA LYS A 57 7.01 -26.40 9.94
C LYS A 57 8.40 -26.60 10.55
N LEU A 58 9.46 -26.35 9.78
CA LEU A 58 10.84 -26.41 10.26
C LEU A 58 11.11 -25.29 11.28
N ALA A 59 10.64 -24.08 11.02
CA ALA A 59 10.71 -22.96 11.96
C ALA A 59 9.92 -23.27 13.25
N GLU A 60 8.71 -23.83 13.13
CA GLU A 60 7.90 -24.20 14.29
C GLU A 60 8.58 -25.26 15.17
N THR A 61 9.16 -26.30 14.57
CA THR A 61 9.82 -27.39 15.32
C THR A 61 11.12 -26.97 15.99
N THR A 62 11.88 -26.07 15.36
CA THR A 62 13.15 -25.55 15.90
C THR A 62 12.99 -24.35 16.84
N SER A 63 11.82 -23.69 16.81
CA SER A 63 11.51 -22.56 17.69
C SER A 63 11.64 -22.93 19.17
N LEU A 64 12.25 -22.04 19.96
CA LEU A 64 12.29 -22.12 21.42
C LEU A 64 11.06 -21.48 22.06
N ILE A 65 10.31 -20.72 21.25
CA ILE A 65 9.10 -20.02 21.61
C ILE A 65 7.88 -20.87 21.23
N LEU A 66 6.99 -21.09 22.19
CA LEU A 66 5.69 -21.73 21.98
C LEU A 66 4.72 -20.75 21.35
N SER A 67 4.66 -19.51 21.87
CA SER A 67 3.84 -18.45 21.32
C SER A 67 4.46 -17.08 21.58
N SER A 68 4.17 -16.16 20.67
CA SER A 68 4.50 -14.75 20.81
C SER A 68 3.37 -13.93 20.20
N SER A 69 2.94 -12.90 20.91
CA SER A 69 1.85 -12.01 20.49
C SER A 69 2.07 -10.61 21.04
N TYR A 70 1.49 -9.62 20.39
CA TYR A 70 1.44 -8.26 20.91
C TYR A 70 0.01 -7.77 20.94
N GLU A 71 -0.23 -6.79 21.80
CA GLU A 71 -1.48 -6.05 21.90
C GLU A 71 -1.16 -4.56 21.97
N MET A 72 -1.82 -3.76 21.14
CA MET A 72 -1.73 -2.31 21.18
C MET A 72 -2.78 -1.79 22.15
N GLY A 73 -2.37 -0.94 23.09
CA GLY A 73 -3.31 -0.21 23.94
C GLY A 73 -3.84 1.05 23.26
N GLU A 74 -4.37 1.96 24.07
CA GLU A 74 -4.99 3.20 23.59
C GLU A 74 -3.94 4.21 23.10
N PHE A 75 -4.13 4.73 21.89
CA PHE A 75 -3.28 5.78 21.33
C PHE A 75 -3.48 7.11 22.08
N ASN A 76 -2.38 7.79 22.39
CA ASN A 76 -2.40 9.12 23.01
C ASN A 76 -2.12 10.22 21.96
N PRO A 77 -3.13 11.02 21.56
CA PRO A 77 -2.99 12.06 20.54
C PRO A 77 -2.07 13.22 20.94
N GLU A 78 -1.90 13.48 22.25
CA GLU A 78 -1.07 14.60 22.73
C GLU A 78 0.42 14.27 22.65
N THR A 79 0.78 13.01 22.86
CA THR A 79 2.17 12.55 22.87
C THR A 79 2.57 11.82 21.58
N LEU A 80 1.60 11.47 20.74
CA LEU A 80 1.76 10.67 19.52
C LEU A 80 2.39 9.30 19.81
N LYS A 81 2.03 8.71 20.95
CA LYS A 81 2.53 7.40 21.38
C LYS A 81 1.41 6.40 21.63
N VAL A 82 1.74 5.13 21.45
CA VAL A 82 0.87 4.00 21.78
C VAL A 82 1.64 3.00 22.65
N PRO A 83 1.06 2.54 23.78
CA PRO A 83 1.63 1.44 24.54
C PRO A 83 1.44 0.14 23.76
N VAL A 84 2.51 -0.63 23.57
CA VAL A 84 2.46 -1.97 22.99
C VAL A 84 2.90 -2.97 24.03
N THR A 85 2.02 -3.93 24.33
CA THR A 85 2.27 -5.03 25.26
C THR A 85 2.66 -6.28 24.49
N PHE A 86 3.90 -6.71 24.65
CA PHE A 86 4.42 -7.94 24.07
C PHE A 86 4.32 -9.07 25.08
N THR A 87 3.87 -10.23 24.61
CA THR A 87 3.81 -11.47 25.38
C THR A 87 4.65 -12.53 24.68
N VAL A 88 5.53 -13.20 25.44
CA VAL A 88 6.36 -14.30 24.98
C VAL A 88 6.17 -15.49 25.90
N GLN A 89 5.90 -16.66 25.31
CA GLN A 89 5.84 -17.92 26.04
C GLN A 89 6.89 -18.90 25.47
N PRO A 90 7.97 -19.19 26.21
CA PRO A 90 8.93 -20.22 25.84
C PRO A 90 8.30 -21.63 25.85
N LYS A 91 8.84 -22.57 25.06
CA LYS A 91 8.44 -23.99 25.10
C LYS A 91 8.88 -24.69 26.38
N THR A 92 10.05 -24.29 26.89
CA THR A 92 10.64 -24.78 28.13
C THR A 92 10.95 -23.59 29.02
N MET A 93 10.59 -23.70 30.30
CA MET A 93 10.82 -22.64 31.28
C MET A 93 11.26 -23.27 32.59
N THR A 94 12.34 -22.74 33.16
CA THR A 94 12.80 -23.00 34.52
C THR A 94 12.66 -21.73 35.36
N ASP A 95 13.00 -21.80 36.64
CA ASP A 95 12.94 -20.63 37.51
C ASP A 95 14.02 -19.59 37.22
N GLU A 96 15.06 -19.98 36.47
CA GLU A 96 16.16 -19.12 36.07
C GLU A 96 16.01 -18.55 34.65
N THR A 97 14.94 -18.94 33.93
CA THR A 97 14.69 -18.41 32.58
C THR A 97 14.39 -16.92 32.65
N VAL A 98 15.18 -16.13 31.93
CA VAL A 98 14.95 -14.69 31.72
C VAL A 98 14.72 -14.45 30.24
N VAL A 99 13.76 -13.59 29.91
CA VAL A 99 13.45 -13.23 28.53
C VAL A 99 13.63 -11.74 28.35
N PHE A 100 14.23 -11.36 27.23
CA PHE A 100 14.42 -9.98 26.84
C PHE A 100 13.82 -9.75 25.45
N LEU A 101 13.34 -8.52 25.22
CA LEU A 101 13.13 -8.02 23.88
C LEU A 101 14.25 -7.04 23.56
N ASN A 102 14.83 -7.21 22.38
CA ASN A 102 15.84 -6.32 21.86
C ASN A 102 15.24 -5.50 20.71
N PHE A 103 15.14 -4.19 20.92
CA PHE A 103 14.71 -3.21 19.92
C PHE A 103 15.97 -2.53 19.38
N ASP A 104 16.42 -2.98 18.21
CA ASP A 104 17.71 -2.60 17.61
C ASP A 104 18.89 -2.81 18.57
N ASP A 105 19.25 -1.81 19.37
CA ASP A 105 20.37 -1.83 20.31
C ASP A 105 19.94 -1.81 21.80
N GLU A 106 18.64 -1.74 22.08
CA GLU A 106 18.11 -1.71 23.45
C GLU A 106 17.57 -3.07 23.88
N LYS A 107 18.35 -3.78 24.72
CA LYS A 107 17.95 -5.03 25.38
C LYS A 107 17.14 -4.73 26.65
N ILE A 108 15.85 -5.01 26.63
CA ILE A 108 14.93 -4.74 27.75
C ILE A 108 14.44 -6.06 28.37
N PRO A 109 14.59 -6.28 29.69
CA PRO A 109 14.06 -7.47 30.35
C PRO A 109 12.53 -7.45 30.38
N MET A 110 11.92 -8.60 30.12
CA MET A 110 10.49 -8.80 30.28
C MET A 110 10.18 -9.31 31.70
N GLU A 111 8.99 -8.97 32.22
CA GLU A 111 8.53 -9.44 33.52
C GLU A 111 7.86 -10.81 33.41
N ARG A 112 8.24 -11.76 34.27
CA ARG A 112 7.63 -13.09 34.30
C ARG A 112 6.20 -13.00 34.85
N GLN A 113 5.22 -13.49 34.09
CA GLN A 113 3.82 -13.57 34.47
C GLN A 113 3.26 -14.97 34.17
N ASN A 114 2.97 -15.74 35.23
CA ASN A 114 2.50 -17.12 35.14
C ASN A 114 3.43 -18.02 34.30
N ILE A 115 2.98 -18.36 33.09
CA ILE A 115 3.67 -19.26 32.15
C ILE A 115 4.38 -18.51 31.03
N GLY A 116 4.39 -17.17 31.06
CA GLY A 116 5.00 -16.34 30.02
C GLY A 116 5.70 -15.11 30.58
N PHE A 117 6.10 -14.24 29.67
CA PHE A 117 6.83 -13.01 29.94
C PHE A 117 6.14 -11.85 29.23
N VAL A 118 6.03 -10.72 29.91
CA VAL A 118 5.30 -9.55 29.44
C VAL A 118 6.18 -8.30 29.50
N LEU A 119 6.12 -7.47 28.47
CA LEU A 119 6.73 -6.15 28.44
C LEU A 119 5.76 -5.18 27.78
N THR A 120 5.48 -4.06 28.46
CA THR A 120 4.74 -2.94 27.87
C THR A 120 5.69 -1.76 27.73
N LYS A 121 5.75 -1.18 26.52
CA LYS A 121 6.55 0.01 26.22
C LYS A 121 5.75 0.94 25.31
N ASP A 122 5.92 2.24 25.50
CA ASP A 122 5.32 3.25 24.64
C ASP A 122 6.20 3.49 23.41
N PHE A 123 5.58 3.47 22.23
CA PHE A 123 6.24 3.71 20.95
C PHE A 123 5.60 4.88 20.22
N ALA A 124 6.41 5.70 19.57
CA ALA A 124 5.89 6.71 18.66
C ALA A 124 5.33 6.08 17.38
N ILE A 125 4.38 6.77 16.74
CA ILE A 125 3.65 6.29 15.56
C ILE A 125 4.50 6.03 14.31
N ASP A 126 5.66 6.68 14.24
CA ASP A 126 6.63 6.61 13.13
C ASP A 126 7.74 5.57 13.39
N GLU A 127 7.77 4.95 14.58
CA GLU A 127 8.71 3.88 14.90
C GLU A 127 8.33 2.57 14.18
N ALA A 128 9.30 1.98 13.48
CA ALA A 128 9.19 0.63 12.94
C ALA A 128 9.60 -0.38 14.02
N LEU A 129 8.74 -1.37 14.31
CA LEU A 129 8.98 -2.34 15.37
C LEU A 129 9.22 -3.74 14.81
N SER A 130 10.43 -4.24 15.00
CA SER A 130 10.80 -5.63 14.70
C SER A 130 11.71 -6.19 15.81
N PRO A 131 11.23 -6.25 17.07
CA PRO A 131 12.07 -6.72 18.16
C PRO A 131 12.47 -8.19 17.99
N THR A 132 13.68 -8.51 18.45
CA THR A 132 14.15 -9.89 18.56
C THR A 132 13.98 -10.40 19.98
N ILE A 133 13.65 -11.69 20.12
CA ILE A 133 13.48 -12.34 21.42
C ILE A 133 14.82 -12.93 21.83
N ILE A 134 15.27 -12.63 23.05
CA ILE A 134 16.48 -13.21 23.63
C ILE A 134 16.06 -14.02 24.87
N LEU A 135 16.29 -15.32 24.83
CA LEU A 135 16.14 -16.22 25.96
C LEU A 135 17.48 -16.40 26.64
N GLU A 136 17.53 -16.21 27.96
CA GLU A 136 18.70 -16.48 28.77
C GLU A 136 18.37 -17.55 29.81
N GLU A 137 19.13 -18.64 29.81
CA GLU A 137 18.98 -19.72 30.77
C GLU A 137 20.38 -20.24 31.14
N ASN A 138 20.70 -20.26 32.44
CA ASN A 138 22.02 -20.66 32.95
C ASN A 138 23.21 -19.91 32.28
N GLY A 139 23.02 -18.64 31.91
CA GLY A 139 24.04 -17.83 31.21
C GLY A 139 24.22 -18.15 29.72
N ILE A 140 23.38 -19.03 29.14
CA ILE A 140 23.34 -19.29 27.71
C ILE A 140 22.30 -18.36 27.08
N LEU A 141 22.76 -17.52 26.14
CA LEU A 141 21.90 -16.62 25.37
C LEU A 141 21.49 -17.29 24.05
N GLN A 142 20.18 -17.33 23.80
CA GLN A 142 19.61 -17.83 22.55
C GLN A 142 18.73 -16.73 21.95
N VAL A 143 19.05 -16.33 20.73
CA VAL A 143 18.36 -15.24 20.01
C VAL A 143 17.42 -15.85 18.99
N GLN A 144 16.18 -15.36 18.95
CA GLN A 144 15.17 -15.79 18.01
C GLN A 144 14.41 -14.60 17.43
N GLU A 145 14.31 -14.54 16.11
CA GLU A 145 13.38 -13.65 15.43
C GLU A 145 11.97 -14.24 15.47
N SER A 146 10.98 -13.39 15.78
CA SER A 146 9.57 -13.78 15.65
C SER A 146 8.90 -12.94 14.58
N GLY A 147 8.40 -13.61 13.53
CA GLY A 147 7.56 -12.97 12.52
C GLY A 147 6.29 -12.33 13.11
N ASN A 148 5.84 -12.80 14.28
CA ASN A 148 4.63 -12.30 14.94
C ASN A 148 4.82 -10.90 15.56
N PHE A 149 6.06 -10.44 15.75
CA PHE A 149 6.36 -9.11 16.29
C PHE A 149 6.67 -8.07 15.22
N LYS A 150 6.57 -8.45 13.94
CA LYS A 150 6.72 -7.52 12.82
C LYS A 150 5.51 -6.59 12.77
N LEU A 151 5.65 -5.46 13.44
CA LEU A 151 4.71 -4.36 13.49
C LEU A 151 5.15 -3.35 12.44
N TYR A 152 4.80 -3.66 11.20
CA TYR A 152 4.96 -2.70 10.11
C TYR A 152 3.93 -1.58 10.30
N GLN A 153 4.45 -0.35 10.40
CA GLN A 153 3.69 0.90 10.32
C GLN A 153 2.56 1.03 11.37
N LEU A 154 2.94 1.37 12.62
CA LEU A 154 1.97 1.69 13.69
C LEU A 154 0.94 2.73 13.25
N LYS A 155 1.35 3.69 12.40
CA LYS A 155 0.48 4.66 11.73
C LYS A 155 -0.78 4.01 11.17
N ASP A 156 -0.67 2.95 10.36
CA ASP A 156 -1.79 2.37 9.62
C ASP A 156 -2.74 1.56 10.52
N ARG A 157 -2.31 1.26 11.75
CA ARG A 157 -3.18 0.66 12.78
C ARG A 157 -3.92 1.70 13.62
N ILE A 158 -3.39 2.93 13.70
CA ILE A 158 -3.92 3.99 14.56
C ILE A 158 -4.80 4.94 13.75
N PHE A 159 -4.32 5.36 12.59
CA PHE A 159 -4.98 6.34 11.75
C PHE A 159 -5.84 5.65 10.68
N SER A 160 -7.01 6.21 10.43
CA SER A 160 -7.77 5.84 9.22
C SER A 160 -7.03 6.36 7.99
N SER A 161 -7.17 5.66 6.87
CA SER A 161 -6.62 6.10 5.59
C SER A 161 -7.73 6.22 4.55
N LEU A 162 -7.65 7.27 3.73
CA LEU A 162 -8.43 7.42 2.51
C LEU A 162 -7.51 7.26 1.31
N SER A 163 -8.05 6.66 0.25
CA SER A 163 -7.44 6.74 -1.08
C SER A 163 -8.41 7.42 -2.01
N PRO A 164 -8.52 8.77 -1.97
CA PRO A 164 -9.33 9.49 -2.91
C PRO A 164 -8.65 9.51 -4.28
N GLN A 165 -9.43 9.23 -5.32
CA GLN A 165 -8.96 9.19 -6.69
C GLN A 165 -9.92 9.98 -7.57
N PHE A 166 -9.38 10.88 -8.39
CA PHE A 166 -10.17 11.52 -9.44
C PHE A 166 -10.31 10.57 -10.64
N GLU A 167 -11.54 10.27 -11.04
CA GLU A 167 -11.90 9.50 -12.23
C GLU A 167 -12.72 10.42 -13.15
N GLY A 168 -12.08 10.97 -14.19
CA GLY A 168 -12.74 11.88 -15.11
C GLY A 168 -11.82 12.52 -16.14
N GLU A 169 -12.32 13.61 -16.73
CA GLU A 169 -11.63 14.40 -17.74
C GLU A 169 -11.21 15.75 -17.14
N THR A 170 -9.94 16.09 -17.32
CA THR A 170 -9.42 17.44 -17.16
C THR A 170 -9.19 18.07 -18.53
N GLY A 171 -9.32 19.39 -18.63
CA GLY A 171 -8.83 20.09 -19.79
C GLY A 171 -8.64 21.56 -19.55
N TYR A 172 -7.95 22.21 -20.48
CA TYR A 172 -7.63 23.62 -20.41
C TYR A 172 -7.83 24.29 -21.77
N LYS A 173 -8.16 25.59 -21.74
CA LYS A 173 -8.11 26.43 -22.95
C LYS A 173 -6.81 27.22 -22.96
N ALA A 174 -6.05 27.09 -24.04
CA ALA A 174 -4.73 27.73 -24.22
C ALA A 174 -4.78 29.24 -24.51
N GLN A 175 -5.80 29.96 -24.05
CA GLN A 175 -5.91 31.41 -24.25
C GLN A 175 -6.29 32.08 -22.93
N GLU A 176 -5.55 33.13 -22.55
CA GLU A 176 -5.79 33.87 -21.33
C GLU A 176 -7.13 34.64 -21.38
N PRO A 177 -7.97 34.61 -20.32
CA PRO A 177 -7.78 33.83 -19.09
C PRO A 177 -7.94 32.33 -19.35
N TYR A 178 -7.00 31.54 -18.83
CA TYR A 178 -7.01 30.09 -18.96
C TYR A 178 -8.23 29.54 -18.23
N ASP A 179 -9.08 28.82 -18.95
CA ASP A 179 -10.21 28.09 -18.36
C ASP A 179 -9.75 26.65 -18.11
N PHE A 180 -9.44 26.31 -16.86
CA PHE A 180 -9.27 24.92 -16.44
C PHE A 180 -10.63 24.32 -16.10
N TYR A 181 -10.92 23.12 -16.57
CA TYR A 181 -12.14 22.39 -16.19
C TYR A 181 -11.84 20.98 -15.73
N LEU A 182 -12.70 20.51 -14.85
CA LEU A 182 -12.67 19.17 -14.28
C LEU A 182 -14.09 18.60 -14.30
N ASN A 183 -14.27 17.48 -14.98
CA ASN A 183 -15.56 16.80 -15.09
C ASN A 183 -15.40 15.30 -14.82
N GLY A 184 -16.01 14.80 -13.77
CA GLY A 184 -15.87 13.39 -13.38
C GLY A 184 -16.32 13.13 -11.96
N ASN A 185 -15.70 12.17 -11.30
CA ASN A 185 -16.00 11.79 -9.93
C ASN A 185 -14.74 11.72 -9.09
N ILE A 186 -14.83 12.12 -7.83
CA ILE A 186 -13.86 11.71 -6.82
C ILE A 186 -14.39 10.43 -6.20
N LYS A 187 -13.66 9.34 -6.40
CA LYS A 187 -13.92 8.05 -5.79
C LYS A 187 -13.08 7.93 -4.54
N ILE A 188 -13.71 7.67 -3.41
CA ILE A 188 -12.99 7.41 -2.17
C ILE A 188 -13.05 5.92 -1.84
N LYS A 189 -11.88 5.32 -1.66
CA LYS A 189 -11.76 4.02 -1.00
C LYS A 189 -11.40 4.27 0.46
N TYR A 190 -12.22 3.69 1.35
CA TYR A 190 -11.95 3.65 2.77
C TYR A 190 -11.24 2.34 3.06
N ASP A 191 -10.00 2.41 3.54
CA ASP A 191 -9.32 1.21 4.00
C ASP A 191 -9.71 1.00 5.47
N TYR A 192 -10.79 0.23 5.69
CA TYR A 192 -11.26 -0.13 7.03
C TYR A 192 -10.27 -1.14 7.64
N TYR A 193 -9.14 -0.65 8.14
CA TYR A 193 -8.46 -1.40 9.18
C TYR A 193 -9.29 -1.32 10.47
N ARG A 194 -9.08 -2.28 11.38
CA ARG A 194 -9.89 -2.49 12.60
C ARG A 194 -9.67 -1.40 13.66
N ASN A 195 -9.57 -0.14 13.28
CA ASN A 195 -9.49 1.00 14.19
C ASN A 195 -10.85 1.68 14.33
N GLU A 196 -11.17 2.08 15.56
CA GLU A 196 -12.40 2.81 15.88
C GLU A 196 -12.33 4.28 15.44
N ASN A 197 -11.15 4.79 15.08
CA ASN A 197 -10.93 6.18 14.67
C ASN A 197 -11.45 6.43 13.25
N GLY A 198 -12.69 6.90 13.12
CA GLY A 198 -13.30 7.26 11.84
C GLY A 198 -13.00 8.70 11.38
N PHE A 199 -13.34 9.02 10.13
CA PHE A 199 -13.43 10.41 9.68
C PHE A 199 -14.80 11.01 10.03
N LYS A 200 -14.80 12.18 10.67
CA LYS A 200 -16.02 12.91 11.06
C LYS A 200 -16.40 14.02 10.09
N ASP A 201 -15.45 14.50 9.28
CA ASP A 201 -15.64 15.56 8.29
C ASP A 201 -14.72 15.31 7.10
N ILE A 202 -15.25 15.44 5.89
CA ILE A 202 -14.48 15.32 4.66
C ILE A 202 -14.96 16.41 3.70
N LYS A 203 -14.01 17.14 3.11
CA LYS A 203 -14.27 18.31 2.26
C LYS A 203 -13.47 18.25 0.99
N PHE A 204 -14.07 18.74 -0.08
CA PHE A 204 -13.36 19.15 -1.28
C PHE A 204 -12.83 20.57 -1.08
N ILE A 205 -11.57 20.82 -1.42
CA ILE A 205 -10.97 22.16 -1.40
C ILE A 205 -10.19 22.38 -2.70
N ALA A 206 -10.44 23.53 -3.35
CA ALA A 206 -9.64 24.01 -4.45
C ALA A 206 -9.03 25.38 -4.08
N THR A 207 -7.72 25.52 -4.33
CA THR A 207 -6.99 26.76 -4.09
C THR A 207 -6.35 27.29 -5.37
N LEU A 208 -6.35 28.60 -5.55
CA LEU A 208 -5.52 29.30 -6.53
C LEU A 208 -4.45 30.09 -5.78
N ASP A 209 -3.17 29.83 -6.05
CA ASP A 209 -2.03 30.47 -5.37
C ASP A 209 -2.14 30.40 -3.84
N HIS A 210 -2.60 29.25 -3.31
CA HIS A 210 -2.87 28.98 -1.90
C HIS A 210 -4.11 29.67 -1.30
N GLU A 211 -4.83 30.49 -2.06
CA GLU A 211 -6.11 31.06 -1.63
C GLU A 211 -7.26 30.11 -1.95
N VAL A 212 -8.10 29.79 -0.96
CA VAL A 212 -9.27 28.92 -1.15
C VAL A 212 -10.29 29.62 -2.03
N VAL A 213 -10.51 29.07 -3.23
CA VAL A 213 -11.51 29.57 -4.18
C VAL A 213 -12.78 28.73 -4.19
N LYS A 214 -12.70 27.47 -3.75
CA LYS A 214 -13.87 26.60 -3.60
C LYS A 214 -13.72 25.62 -2.44
N THR A 215 -14.81 25.43 -1.71
CA THR A 215 -14.92 24.42 -0.65
C THR A 215 -16.35 23.91 -0.56
N TYR A 216 -16.52 22.60 -0.37
CA TYR A 216 -17.81 22.04 0.03
C TYR A 216 -17.64 20.71 0.79
N PRO A 217 -18.56 20.39 1.71
CA PRO A 217 -18.56 19.10 2.39
C PRO A 217 -18.87 17.98 1.40
N MET A 218 -18.32 16.80 1.67
CA MET A 218 -18.57 15.59 0.91
C MET A 218 -19.15 14.52 1.84
N ASP A 219 -20.28 13.94 1.45
CA ASP A 219 -20.95 12.86 2.19
C ASP A 219 -20.58 11.50 1.56
N PHE A 220 -19.99 10.63 2.37
CA PHE A 220 -19.50 9.31 1.94
C PHE A 220 -20.22 8.14 2.60
N SER A 221 -21.42 8.36 3.12
CA SER A 221 -22.23 7.34 3.81
C SER A 221 -22.46 6.03 3.01
N HIS A 222 -22.21 6.01 1.70
CA HIS A 222 -22.41 4.86 0.82
C HIS A 222 -21.32 4.79 -0.26
N GLN A 223 -20.24 4.00 -0.06
CA GLN A 223 -19.16 3.69 -1.05
C GLN A 223 -19.02 4.78 -2.14
N GLY A 224 -18.56 5.95 -1.70
CA GLY A 224 -19.02 7.23 -2.23
C GLY A 224 -18.18 7.78 -3.38
N TYR A 225 -18.80 7.80 -4.55
CA TYR A 225 -18.41 8.71 -5.63
C TYR A 225 -19.01 10.08 -5.34
N VAL A 226 -18.22 11.13 -5.48
CA VAL A 226 -18.70 12.51 -5.45
C VAL A 226 -18.52 13.08 -6.85
N GLU A 227 -19.62 13.44 -7.50
CA GLU A 227 -19.59 14.08 -8.82
C GLU A 227 -18.96 15.46 -8.70
N ILE A 228 -18.01 15.75 -9.60
CA ILE A 228 -17.33 17.03 -9.69
C ILE A 228 -17.47 17.57 -11.10
N ASN A 229 -18.00 18.78 -11.22
CA ASN A 229 -18.09 19.52 -12.47
C ASN A 229 -17.69 20.97 -12.21
N GLU A 230 -16.39 21.23 -12.30
CA GLU A 230 -15.78 22.47 -11.86
C GLU A 230 -15.04 23.18 -12.99
N LYS A 231 -15.02 24.51 -12.89
CA LYS A 231 -14.30 25.38 -13.82
C LYS A 231 -13.60 26.48 -13.06
N PHE A 232 -12.32 26.68 -13.35
CA PHE A 232 -11.48 27.68 -12.73
C PHE A 232 -10.91 28.60 -13.81
N LYS A 233 -11.03 29.91 -13.58
CA LYS A 233 -10.40 30.93 -14.42
C LYS A 233 -9.06 31.30 -13.82
N MET A 234 -8.00 31.19 -14.60
CA MET A 234 -6.62 31.36 -14.14
C MET A 234 -5.86 32.32 -15.06
N LYS A 235 -4.88 33.02 -14.49
CA LYS A 235 -3.86 33.78 -15.23
C LYS A 235 -2.60 32.94 -15.35
N THR A 236 -1.74 33.28 -16.31
CA THR A 236 -0.43 32.61 -16.46
C THR A 236 0.35 32.63 -15.14
N GLY A 237 0.92 31.48 -14.78
CA GLY A 237 1.72 31.29 -13.58
C GLY A 237 0.94 31.07 -12.29
N GLN A 238 -0.40 31.13 -12.31
CA GLN A 238 -1.20 30.76 -11.13
C GLN A 238 -1.21 29.25 -10.94
N ASN A 239 -1.08 28.80 -9.69
CA ASN A 239 -1.17 27.38 -9.33
C ASN A 239 -2.57 27.03 -8.82
N LEU A 240 -3.23 26.07 -9.47
CA LEU A 240 -4.44 25.38 -9.00
C LEU A 240 -4.07 24.08 -8.29
N ILE A 241 -4.39 24.01 -7.01
CA ILE A 241 -4.31 22.77 -6.22
C ILE A 241 -5.72 22.34 -5.84
N ILE A 242 -6.07 21.10 -6.16
CA ILE A 242 -7.32 20.47 -5.76
C ILE A 242 -6.98 19.35 -4.78
N LYS A 243 -7.60 19.37 -3.60
CA LYS A 243 -7.40 18.38 -2.56
C LYS A 243 -8.70 17.93 -1.90
N VAL A 244 -8.66 16.71 -1.38
CA VAL A 244 -9.60 16.23 -0.37
C VAL A 244 -8.97 16.47 0.99
N VAL A 245 -9.72 17.10 1.90
CA VAL A 245 -9.30 17.29 3.29
C VAL A 245 -10.27 16.56 4.20
N ALA A 246 -9.75 15.65 5.01
CA ALA A 246 -10.53 14.92 6.00
C ALA A 246 -10.07 15.26 7.42
N GLN A 247 -10.98 15.17 8.38
CA GLN A 247 -10.67 15.28 9.80
C GLN A 247 -11.18 14.04 10.54
N ASP A 248 -10.33 13.46 11.37
CA ASP A 248 -10.68 12.27 12.16
C ASP A 248 -11.26 12.60 13.54
N GLU A 249 -11.62 11.57 14.29
CA GLU A 249 -12.17 11.72 15.64
C GLU A 249 -11.17 12.34 16.62
N TYR A 250 -9.87 12.09 16.43
CA TYR A 250 -8.78 12.70 17.21
C TYR A 250 -8.44 14.15 16.80
N ASN A 251 -9.09 14.70 15.78
CA ASN A 251 -8.87 16.04 15.20
C ASN A 251 -7.58 16.18 14.35
N PHE A 252 -6.96 15.09 13.90
CA PHE A 252 -5.93 15.18 12.87
C PHE A 252 -6.57 15.55 11.54
N THR A 253 -5.86 16.37 10.79
CA THR A 253 -6.25 16.80 9.45
C THR A 253 -5.44 16.01 8.43
N TYR A 254 -6.13 15.43 7.46
CA TYR A 254 -5.57 14.62 6.41
C TYR A 254 -5.76 15.37 5.12
N GLU A 255 -4.68 15.67 4.41
CA GLU A 255 -4.74 16.30 3.11
C GLU A 255 -4.32 15.31 2.02
N TYR A 256 -5.16 15.22 0.99
CA TYR A 256 -4.93 14.38 -0.17
C TYR A 256 -4.95 15.23 -1.44
N VAL A 257 -3.79 15.49 -2.02
CA VAL A 257 -3.70 16.25 -3.28
C VAL A 257 -4.16 15.35 -4.42
N LEU A 258 -5.14 15.82 -5.20
CA LEU A 258 -5.64 15.12 -6.38
C LEU A 258 -5.06 15.70 -7.66
N ILE A 259 -4.98 17.03 -7.74
CA ILE A 259 -4.49 17.77 -8.91
C ILE A 259 -3.61 18.93 -8.46
N ASP A 260 -2.52 19.14 -9.18
CA ASP A 260 -1.63 20.30 -9.12
C ASP A 260 -1.39 20.77 -10.56
N TYR A 261 -1.68 22.03 -10.86
CA TYR A 261 -1.60 22.57 -12.21
C TYR A 261 -1.23 24.05 -12.21
N VAL A 262 -0.17 24.40 -12.94
CA VAL A 262 0.23 25.78 -13.16
C VAL A 262 -0.25 26.25 -14.53
N ALA A 263 -1.05 27.33 -14.55
CA ALA A 263 -1.61 27.84 -15.79
C ALA A 263 -0.52 28.39 -16.73
N GLY A 264 -0.56 27.94 -18.00
CA GLY A 264 0.38 28.37 -19.03
C GLY A 264 1.66 27.53 -19.13
N GLU A 265 1.79 26.46 -18.34
CA GLU A 265 2.80 25.44 -18.57
C GLU A 265 2.35 24.45 -19.66
N ASP A 266 3.32 23.93 -20.43
CA ASP A 266 3.09 22.96 -21.50
C ASP A 266 2.86 21.53 -20.96
N GLU A 267 3.09 21.31 -19.66
CA GLU A 267 2.93 20.02 -19.01
C GLU A 267 1.45 19.73 -18.71
N GLU A 268 1.06 18.46 -18.85
CA GLU A 268 -0.28 18.01 -18.46
C GLU A 268 -0.45 18.14 -16.95
N PRO A 269 -1.69 18.41 -16.46
CA PRO A 269 -1.95 18.46 -15.03
C PRO A 269 -1.50 17.19 -14.33
N GLY A 270 -0.74 17.32 -13.25
CA GLY A 270 -0.37 16.17 -12.43
C GLY A 270 -1.61 15.61 -11.76
N VAL A 271 -1.99 14.37 -12.11
CA VAL A 271 -3.04 13.63 -11.38
C VAL A 271 -2.35 12.66 -10.43
N TYR A 272 -2.62 12.83 -9.14
CA TYR A 272 -1.99 12.05 -8.09
C TYR A 272 -2.93 10.97 -7.59
N TYR A 273 -2.36 9.78 -7.34
CA TYR A 273 -3.12 8.65 -6.80
C TYR A 273 -2.96 8.54 -5.29
N LEU A 274 -1.77 8.87 -4.75
CA LEU A 274 -1.46 8.77 -3.32
C LEU A 274 -0.51 9.89 -2.86
N ASN A 275 -1.07 11.00 -2.39
CA ASN A 275 -0.31 12.05 -1.70
C ASN A 275 -0.99 12.37 -0.36
N GLU A 276 -0.61 11.66 0.71
CA GLU A 276 -1.24 11.79 2.02
C GLU A 276 -0.36 12.63 2.95
N LYS A 277 -0.96 13.65 3.57
CA LYS A 277 -0.34 14.42 4.64
C LYS A 277 -1.21 14.37 5.88
N ILE A 278 -0.64 14.00 7.04
CA ILE A 278 -1.34 14.01 8.33
C ILE A 278 -0.78 15.14 9.19
N ILE A 279 -1.67 16.00 9.66
CA ILE A 279 -1.37 17.22 10.38
C ILE A 279 -2.06 17.20 11.74
N THR A 280 -1.33 17.51 12.81
CA THR A 280 -1.90 17.63 14.15
C THR A 280 -2.84 18.82 14.25
N SER A 281 -3.66 18.86 15.30
CA SER A 281 -4.50 20.03 15.62
C SER A 281 -3.71 21.32 15.87
N LYS A 282 -2.39 21.23 16.09
CA LYS A 282 -1.47 22.36 16.25
C LYS A 282 -0.83 22.81 14.94
N GLY A 283 -1.09 22.12 13.83
CA GLY A 283 -0.52 22.42 12.51
C GLY A 283 0.83 21.75 12.23
N GLU A 284 1.26 20.79 13.06
CA GLU A 284 2.50 20.06 12.85
C GLU A 284 2.27 18.89 11.89
N VAL A 285 3.12 18.73 10.88
CA VAL A 285 3.06 17.59 9.96
C VAL A 285 3.75 16.39 10.63
N ILE A 286 3.02 15.29 10.80
CA ILE A 286 3.51 14.05 11.42
C ILE A 286 3.68 12.91 10.42
N TYR A 287 3.17 13.10 9.20
CA TYR A 287 3.33 12.18 8.09
C TYR A 287 3.17 12.97 6.79
N ASP A 288 4.07 12.72 5.83
CA ASP A 288 4.04 13.30 4.50
C ASP A 288 4.49 12.23 3.51
N PHE A 289 3.55 11.70 2.73
CA PHE A 289 3.82 10.75 1.66
C PHE A 289 3.56 11.40 0.33
N ASN A 290 4.56 11.38 -0.54
CA ASN A 290 4.49 11.88 -1.90
C ASN A 290 4.95 10.80 -2.88
N GLU A 291 4.05 10.37 -3.77
CA GLU A 291 4.29 9.29 -4.74
C GLU A 291 5.46 9.60 -5.71
N PHE A 292 5.79 10.89 -5.92
CA PHE A 292 6.86 11.28 -6.84
C PHE A 292 8.27 11.03 -6.29
N GLU A 293 8.48 11.15 -4.98
CA GLU A 293 9.81 10.94 -4.38
C GLU A 293 10.20 9.46 -4.36
N THR A 294 9.22 8.55 -4.37
CA THR A 294 9.45 7.10 -4.32
C THR A 294 9.71 6.47 -5.69
N LYS A 295 9.28 7.07 -6.80
CA LYS A 295 9.56 6.59 -8.17
C LYS A 295 10.94 7.01 -8.70
N LEU A 296 11.66 7.86 -7.97
CA LEU A 296 12.99 8.38 -8.32
C LEU A 296 14.14 7.70 -7.55
N GLN A 297 13.86 6.68 -6.72
CA GLN A 297 14.85 5.81 -6.06
C GLN A 297 14.95 4.45 -6.77
#